data_AF-A0A832ZUG5-F1
#
_entry.id   AF-A0A832ZUG5-F1
#
_cell.length_a   1.000
_cell.length_b   1.000
_cell.length_c   1.000
_cell.angle_alpha   90.00
_cell.angle_beta   90.00
_cell.angle_gamma   90.00
#
_symmetry.space_group_name_H-M   'P 1'
#
loop_
_entity.id
_entity.type
_entity.pdbx_description
1 polymer ?
#
loop_
_entity_poly.entity_id
_entity_poly.type
_entity_poly.pdbx_seq_one_letter_code
_entity_poly.pdbx_strand_id
1 'polypeptide(L)'
;MPRHKRLRIINGLEAVEKFLEEYRHSIYRYNSIIRDTGFYLKPLHVVSRSTSEGRRTYYYIGRYWWRVVYAGKSGKTSRVKWIYVGREKPPELAGYPDPPSHPIAGLRFSIDGSDVIIDKRVYEKYRWVFEGYKVVEE
;
A
#
# COMPACT_ATOMS: atom_id res chain seq x y z
N MET A 1 -9.11 -22.38 -11.85
CA MET A 1 -7.84 -21.99 -11.16
C MET A 1 -7.88 -22.57 -9.76
N PRO A 2 -6.82 -23.24 -9.27
CA PRO A 2 -6.82 -23.75 -7.90
C PRO A 2 -6.97 -22.58 -6.94
N ARG A 3 -7.95 -22.68 -6.04
CA ARG A 3 -8.21 -21.69 -5.01
C ARG A 3 -7.01 -21.70 -4.07
N HIS A 4 -6.17 -20.67 -4.13
CA HIS A 4 -4.99 -20.62 -3.26
C HIS A 4 -5.44 -20.64 -1.80
N LYS A 5 -4.76 -21.46 -0.99
CA LYS A 5 -5.06 -21.58 0.43
C LYS A 5 -4.87 -20.23 1.10
N ARG A 6 -5.90 -19.74 1.79
CA ARG A 6 -5.87 -18.47 2.51
C ARG A 6 -5.83 -18.73 4.02
N LEU A 7 -5.24 -17.79 4.73
CA LEU A 7 -5.15 -17.78 6.18
C LEU A 7 -5.80 -16.50 6.68
N ARG A 8 -6.45 -16.60 7.84
CA ARG A 8 -6.99 -15.48 8.59
C ARG A 8 -6.17 -15.29 9.86
N ILE A 9 -5.61 -14.10 10.01
CA ILE A 9 -4.87 -13.66 11.20
C ILE A 9 -5.82 -12.80 12.02
N ILE A 10 -6.20 -13.32 13.19
CA ILE A 10 -7.16 -12.67 14.08
C ILE A 10 -6.56 -11.39 14.64
N ASN A 11 -7.24 -10.26 14.49
CA ASN A 11 -6.75 -8.91 14.84
C ASN A 11 -5.42 -8.52 14.18
N GLY A 12 -5.02 -9.19 13.09
CA GLY A 12 -3.72 -9.00 12.46
C GLY A 12 -3.48 -7.62 11.85
N LEU A 13 -4.51 -6.76 11.73
CA LEU A 13 -4.36 -5.44 11.13
C LEU A 13 -3.41 -4.55 11.95
N GLU A 14 -3.50 -4.60 13.27
CA GLU A 14 -2.63 -3.81 14.18
C GLU A 14 -1.15 -4.11 13.93
N ALA A 15 -0.81 -5.39 13.71
CA ALA A 15 0.54 -5.83 13.42
C ALA A 15 1.11 -5.12 12.17
N VAL A 16 0.30 -4.98 11.13
CA VAL A 16 0.69 -4.35 9.87
C VAL A 16 0.76 -2.82 10.00
N GLU A 17 -0.17 -2.22 10.74
CA GLU A 17 -0.25 -0.75 10.89
C GLU A 17 1.03 -0.16 11.49
N LYS A 18 1.63 -0.84 12.48
CA LYS A 18 2.91 -0.44 13.07
C LYS A 18 4.01 -0.26 12.01
N PHE A 19 4.22 -1.27 11.17
CA PHE A 19 5.24 -1.21 10.13
C PHE A 19 4.85 -0.26 8.98
N LEU A 20 3.56 -0.13 8.69
CA LEU A 20 3.09 0.78 7.65
C LEU A 20 3.33 2.24 8.04
N GLU A 21 3.23 2.58 9.33
CA GLU A 21 3.48 3.94 9.81
C GLU A 21 4.96 4.33 9.68
N GLU A 22 5.87 3.43 10.05
CA GLU A 22 7.32 3.60 9.80
C GLU A 22 7.60 3.82 8.31
N TYR A 23 6.95 3.03 7.44
CA TYR A 23 7.10 3.19 6.01
C TYR A 23 6.58 4.53 5.51
N ARG A 24 5.39 4.97 5.98
CA ARG A 24 4.81 6.29 5.64
C ARG A 24 5.75 7.42 5.98
N HIS A 25 6.37 7.41 7.17
CA HIS A 25 7.34 8.43 7.56
C HIS A 25 8.54 8.50 6.61
N SER A 26 9.09 7.36 6.20
CA SER A 26 10.19 7.34 5.22
C SER A 26 9.78 7.91 3.85
N ILE A 27 8.56 7.60 3.41
CA ILE A 27 8.01 8.08 2.14
C ILE A 27 7.70 9.58 2.20
N TYR A 28 7.23 10.11 3.34
CA TYR A 28 7.03 11.55 3.50
C TYR A 28 8.33 12.33 3.42
N ARG A 29 9.40 11.84 4.07
CA ARG A 29 10.74 12.43 3.94
C ARG A 29 11.25 12.36 2.50
N TYR A 30 11.01 11.25 1.81
CA TYR A 30 11.39 11.13 0.40
C TYR A 30 10.60 12.11 -0.50
N ASN A 31 9.28 12.21 -0.29
CA ASN A 31 8.42 13.11 -1.06
C ASN A 31 8.78 14.59 -0.85
N SER A 32 9.35 14.99 0.29
CA SER A 32 9.83 16.35 0.48
C SER A 32 11.06 16.68 -0.37
N ILE A 33 11.89 15.68 -0.70
CA ILE A 33 13.05 15.83 -1.59
C ILE A 33 12.60 16.06 -3.04
N ILE A 34 11.55 15.37 -3.48
CA ILE A 34 11.06 15.42 -4.87
C ILE A 34 9.88 16.39 -5.08
N ARG A 35 9.54 17.21 -4.09
CA ARG A 35 8.30 18.01 -4.04
C ARG A 35 8.02 18.86 -5.28
N ASP A 36 9.06 19.42 -5.90
CA ASP A 36 8.92 20.37 -7.00
C ASP A 36 8.87 19.68 -8.37
N THR A 37 8.96 18.35 -8.41
CA THR A 37 8.91 17.56 -9.64
C THR A 37 7.49 17.27 -10.13
N GLY A 38 6.48 17.49 -9.27
CA GLY A 38 5.10 17.09 -9.52
C GLY A 38 4.85 15.58 -9.39
N PHE A 39 5.86 14.78 -9.01
CA PHE A 39 5.70 13.37 -8.67
C PHE A 39 5.50 13.17 -7.18
N TYR A 40 4.79 12.10 -6.84
CA TYR A 40 4.49 11.70 -5.48
C TYR A 40 4.48 10.18 -5.36
N LEU A 41 5.12 9.67 -4.32
CA LEU A 41 5.15 8.25 -4.03
C LEU A 41 4.19 7.90 -2.91
N LYS A 42 3.37 6.86 -3.09
CA LYS A 42 2.51 6.30 -2.04
C LYS A 42 3.01 4.92 -1.60
N PRO A 43 2.99 4.61 -0.28
CA PRO A 43 3.44 3.32 0.26
C PRO A 43 2.41 2.19 0.08
N LEU A 44 1.18 2.53 -0.32
CA LEU A 44 0.04 1.62 -0.27
C LEU A 44 -0.92 1.92 -1.43
N HIS A 45 -1.46 0.85 -2.01
CA HIS A 45 -2.62 0.89 -2.88
C HIS A 45 -3.76 0.10 -2.24
N VAL A 46 -4.95 0.72 -2.16
CA VAL A 46 -6.14 0.14 -1.54
C VAL A 46 -7.23 0.01 -2.59
N VAL A 47 -7.85 -1.17 -2.66
CA VAL A 47 -8.94 -1.47 -3.59
C VAL A 47 -10.09 -2.09 -2.82
N SER A 48 -11.29 -1.54 -2.92
CA SER A 48 -12.50 -2.23 -2.43
C SER A 48 -13.20 -2.94 -3.58
N ARG A 49 -13.72 -4.15 -3.33
CA ARG A 49 -14.57 -4.89 -4.27
C ARG A 49 -15.81 -5.42 -3.55
N SER A 50 -16.95 -5.35 -4.22
CA SER A 50 -18.15 -6.06 -3.80
C SER A 50 -17.97 -7.57 -4.06
N THR A 51 -18.35 -8.38 -3.08
CA THR A 51 -18.33 -9.85 -3.13
C THR A 51 -19.72 -10.35 -2.71
N SER A 52 -20.00 -11.64 -2.90
CA SER A 52 -21.24 -12.28 -2.45
C SER A 52 -21.45 -12.19 -0.94
N GLU A 53 -20.37 -12.03 -0.16
CA GLU A 53 -20.36 -11.95 1.30
C GLU A 53 -20.29 -10.50 1.81
N GLY A 54 -20.32 -9.50 0.91
CA GLY A 54 -20.22 -8.07 1.26
C GLY A 54 -19.03 -7.36 0.61
N ARG A 55 -18.65 -6.20 1.14
CA ARG A 55 -17.54 -5.38 0.60
C ARG A 55 -16.21 -5.81 1.22
N ARG A 56 -15.28 -6.30 0.40
CA ARG A 56 -13.93 -6.68 0.82
C ARG A 56 -12.91 -5.63 0.35
N THR A 57 -12.01 -5.23 1.25
CA THR A 57 -10.95 -4.25 0.94
C THR A 57 -9.59 -4.95 0.90
N TYR A 58 -8.83 -4.68 -0.16
CA TYR A 58 -7.54 -5.26 -0.46
C TYR A 58 -6.45 -4.19 -0.31
N TYR A 59 -5.39 -4.55 0.39
CA TYR A 59 -4.23 -3.74 0.68
C TYR A 59 -3.03 -4.32 -0.07
N TYR A 60 -2.33 -3.46 -0.79
CA TYR A 60 -1.09 -3.79 -1.48
C TYR A 60 -0.01 -2.81 -1.04
N ILE A 61 0.89 -3.25 -0.17
CA ILE A 61 1.97 -2.42 0.33
C ILE A 61 3.13 -2.45 -0.67
N GLY A 62 3.67 -1.29 -1.00
CA GLY A 62 4.70 -1.18 -2.02
C GLY A 62 5.00 0.27 -2.40
N ARG A 63 5.44 0.48 -3.64
CA ARG A 63 5.76 1.79 -4.19
C ARG A 63 4.83 2.06 -5.35
N TYR A 64 4.01 3.10 -5.21
CA TYR A 64 3.03 3.48 -6.22
C TYR A 64 3.26 4.95 -6.58
N TRP A 65 3.75 5.18 -7.78
CA TRP A 65 4.06 6.49 -8.30
C TRP A 65 2.83 7.17 -8.86
N TRP A 66 2.68 8.43 -8.51
CA TRP A 66 1.63 9.31 -8.97
C TRP A 66 2.22 10.61 -9.48
N ARG A 67 1.59 11.18 -10.50
CA ARG A 67 1.84 12.54 -10.97
C ARG A 67 0.68 13.41 -10.55
N VAL A 68 0.98 14.53 -9.91
CA VAL A 68 0.01 15.55 -9.53
C VAL A 68 0.06 16.65 -10.58
N VAL A 69 -1.04 16.83 -11.30
CA VAL A 69 -1.15 17.89 -12.33
C VAL A 69 -2.23 18.88 -11.94
N TYR A 70 -1.99 20.16 -12.20
CA TYR A 70 -3.00 21.19 -11.99
C TYR A 70 -4.18 20.99 -12.95
N ALA A 71 -5.40 21.09 -12.43
CA ALA A 71 -6.65 20.83 -13.16
C ALA A 71 -7.57 22.06 -13.18
N GLY A 72 -7.01 23.26 -13.04
CA GLY A 72 -7.76 24.52 -12.99
C GLY A 72 -8.26 24.87 -11.59
N LYS A 73 -9.23 25.78 -11.51
CA LYS A 73 -9.87 26.21 -10.26
C LYS A 73 -11.34 25.81 -10.23
N SER A 74 -11.89 25.61 -9.04
CA SER A 74 -13.32 25.64 -8.78
C SER A 74 -13.58 26.73 -7.75
N GLY A 75 -14.17 27.83 -8.19
CA GLY A 75 -14.23 29.07 -7.40
C GLY A 75 -12.83 29.56 -7.03
N LYS A 76 -12.57 29.68 -5.72
CA LYS A 76 -11.28 30.13 -5.17
C LYS A 76 -10.27 29.00 -4.92
N THR A 77 -10.66 27.73 -5.15
CA THR A 77 -9.84 26.56 -4.80
C THR A 77 -9.17 25.96 -6.03
N SER A 78 -7.85 25.82 -5.98
CA SER A 78 -7.07 25.08 -6.99
C SER A 78 -7.40 23.59 -6.93
N ARG A 79 -7.63 22.98 -8.10
CA ARG A 79 -7.86 21.56 -8.26
C ARG A 79 -6.61 20.89 -8.80
N VAL A 80 -6.36 19.68 -8.33
CA VAL A 80 -5.31 18.82 -8.86
C VAL A 80 -5.90 17.49 -9.31
N LYS A 81 -5.32 16.91 -10.35
CA LYS A 81 -5.60 15.55 -10.80
C LYS A 81 -4.41 14.68 -10.45
N TRP A 82 -4.70 13.54 -9.84
CA TRP A 82 -3.72 12.51 -9.54
C TRP A 82 -3.75 11.48 -10.67
N ILE A 83 -2.60 11.26 -11.31
CA ILE A 83 -2.44 10.31 -12.42
C ILE A 83 -1.52 9.21 -11.94
N TYR A 84 -1.99 7.96 -11.95
CA TYR A 84 -1.15 6.82 -11.60
C TYR A 84 -0.12 6.58 -12.71
N VAL A 85 1.16 6.48 -12.32
CA VAL A 85 2.30 6.35 -13.25
C VAL A 85 2.79 4.91 -13.30
N GLY A 86 2.74 4.19 -12.18
CA GLY A 86 3.21 2.82 -12.10
C GLY A 86 3.92 2.51 -10.79
N ARG A 87 4.68 1.41 -10.77
CA ARG A 87 5.47 0.96 -9.62
C ARG A 87 6.95 1.28 -9.71
N GLU A 88 7.44 1.45 -10.94
CA GLU A 88 8.83 1.79 -11.21
C GLU A 88 9.07 3.29 -11.09
N LYS A 89 10.29 3.66 -10.67
CA LYS A 89 10.70 5.06 -10.57
C LYS A 89 10.58 5.73 -11.94
N PRO A 90 9.86 6.86 -12.05
CA PRO A 90 9.76 7.60 -13.31
C PRO A 90 11.14 8.01 -13.84
N PRO A 91 11.42 7.86 -15.15
CA PRO A 91 12.68 8.29 -15.76
C PRO A 91 13.02 9.77 -15.50
N GLU A 92 12.00 10.63 -15.39
CA GLU A 92 12.14 12.05 -15.08
C GLU A 92 12.77 12.32 -13.70
N LEU A 93 12.78 11.31 -12.81
CA LEU A 93 13.41 11.38 -11.50
C LEU A 93 14.80 10.74 -11.46
N ALA A 94 15.43 10.47 -12.61
CA ALA A 94 16.75 9.83 -12.66
C ALA A 94 17.83 10.59 -11.85
N GLY A 95 17.76 11.92 -11.79
CA GLY A 95 18.68 12.76 -10.99
C GLY A 95 18.38 12.84 -9.50
N TYR A 96 17.30 12.19 -9.02
CA TYR A 96 16.92 12.16 -7.61
C TYR A 96 17.35 10.85 -6.95
N PRO A 97 17.46 10.80 -5.61
CA PRO A 97 17.73 9.55 -4.89
C PRO A 97 16.71 8.45 -5.20
N ASP A 98 17.06 7.19 -4.94
CA ASP A 98 16.08 6.12 -5.05
C ASP A 98 15.09 6.14 -3.87
N PRO A 99 13.83 5.77 -4.11
CA PRO A 99 12.84 5.72 -3.06
C PRO A 99 13.20 4.67 -2.02
N PRO A 100 12.93 4.93 -0.72
CA PRO A 100 13.28 4.02 0.35
C PRO A 100 12.64 2.63 0.14
N SER A 101 13.41 1.59 0.40
CA SER A 101 12.89 0.24 0.54
C SER A 101 12.26 0.04 1.93
N HIS A 102 11.33 -0.91 2.05
CA HIS A 102 10.76 -1.28 3.34
C HIS A 102 10.57 -2.79 3.47
N PRO A 103 10.80 -3.41 4.64
CA PRO A 103 10.70 -4.87 4.83
C PRO A 103 9.34 -5.47 4.46
N ILE A 104 8.25 -4.71 4.63
CA ILE A 104 6.88 -5.17 4.30
C ILE A 104 6.47 -4.85 2.85
N ALA A 105 7.36 -4.26 2.03
CA ALA A 105 7.05 -3.95 0.65
C ALA A 105 6.77 -5.25 -0.14
N GLY A 106 5.58 -5.35 -0.73
CA GLY A 106 5.06 -6.55 -1.38
C GLY A 106 4.12 -7.38 -0.51
N LEU A 107 3.91 -7.03 0.76
CA LEU A 107 2.84 -7.59 1.59
C LEU A 107 1.49 -7.19 0.98
N ARG A 108 0.66 -8.21 0.70
CA ARG A 108 -0.66 -8.04 0.10
C ARG A 108 -1.68 -8.90 0.84
N PHE A 109 -2.80 -8.32 1.20
CA PHE A 109 -3.84 -8.98 1.99
C PHE A 109 -5.20 -8.28 1.79
N SER A 110 -6.26 -8.90 2.27
CA SER A 110 -7.56 -8.26 2.45
C SER A 110 -7.91 -8.16 3.93
N ILE A 111 -8.81 -7.25 4.26
CA ILE A 111 -9.32 -7.10 5.63
C ILE A 111 -10.78 -7.53 5.74
N ASP A 112 -11.12 -8.06 6.91
CA ASP A 112 -12.48 -8.35 7.37
C ASP A 112 -12.56 -7.93 8.84
N GLY A 113 -13.15 -6.75 9.12
CA GLY A 113 -12.98 -6.09 10.41
C GLY A 113 -11.51 -5.78 10.71
N SER A 114 -11.01 -6.25 11.86
CA SER A 114 -9.60 -6.17 12.28
C SER A 114 -8.75 -7.35 11.81
N ASP A 115 -9.36 -8.36 11.19
CA ASP A 115 -8.68 -9.56 10.76
C ASP A 115 -7.99 -9.36 9.41
N VAL A 116 -6.80 -9.93 9.28
CA VAL A 116 -6.05 -9.96 8.03
C VAL A 116 -6.27 -11.29 7.34
N ILE A 117 -6.76 -11.24 6.12
CA ILE A 117 -6.94 -12.41 5.25
C ILE A 117 -5.86 -12.37 4.17
N ILE A 118 -5.02 -13.40 4.15
CA ILE A 118 -3.80 -13.42 3.34
C ILE A 118 -3.62 -14.75 2.62
N ASP A 119 -3.04 -14.71 1.43
CA ASP A 119 -2.62 -15.91 0.72
C ASP A 119 -1.49 -16.62 1.48
N LYS A 120 -1.56 -17.95 1.62
CA LYS A 120 -0.57 -18.71 2.40
C LYS A 120 0.87 -18.46 1.92
N ARG A 121 1.13 -18.35 0.61
CA ARG A 121 2.50 -18.11 0.11
C ARG A 121 3.01 -16.73 0.51
N VAL A 122 2.12 -15.73 0.53
CA VAL A 122 2.46 -14.38 0.99
C VAL A 122 2.70 -14.42 2.50
N TYR A 123 1.84 -15.10 3.26
CA TYR A 123 2.03 -15.27 4.70
C TYR A 123 3.38 -15.90 5.05
N GLU A 124 3.79 -16.99 4.40
CA GLU A 124 5.08 -17.64 4.70
C GLU A 124 6.26 -16.68 4.55
N LYS A 125 6.21 -15.76 3.57
CA LYS A 125 7.24 -14.74 3.37
C LYS A 125 7.24 -13.65 4.46
N TYR A 126 6.07 -13.30 4.99
CA TYR A 126 5.90 -12.20 5.94
C TYR A 126 5.42 -12.66 7.32
N ARG A 127 5.60 -13.95 7.66
CA ARG A 127 5.15 -14.53 8.92
C ARG A 127 5.63 -13.77 10.15
N TRP A 128 6.83 -13.21 10.06
CA TRP A 128 7.48 -12.41 11.10
C TRP A 128 6.69 -11.14 11.46
N VAL A 129 5.87 -10.61 10.54
CA VAL A 129 4.98 -9.46 10.81
C VAL A 129 3.88 -9.84 11.80
N PHE A 130 3.46 -11.10 11.81
CA PHE A 130 2.32 -11.60 12.56
C PHE A 130 2.72 -12.49 13.74
N GLU A 131 3.97 -12.39 14.22
CA GLU A 131 4.42 -13.13 15.40
C GLU A 131 3.56 -12.78 16.63
N GLY A 132 3.11 -13.82 17.34
CA GLY A 132 2.21 -13.68 18.50
C GLY A 132 0.73 -13.56 18.15
N TYR A 133 0.35 -13.43 16.88
CA TYR A 133 -1.06 -13.40 16.46
C TYR A 133 -1.61 -14.81 16.19
N LYS A 134 -2.90 -15.01 16.48
CA LYS A 134 -3.60 -16.27 16.18
C LYS A 134 -3.86 -16.37 14.67
N VAL A 135 -3.47 -17.50 14.08
CA VAL A 135 -3.67 -17.78 12.65
C VAL A 135 -4.56 -19.00 12.48
N VAL A 136 -5.58 -18.88 11.64
CA VAL A 136 -6.52 -19.96 11.29
C VAL A 136 -6.62 -20.08 9.77
N GLU A 137 -7.04 -21.25 9.28
CA GLU A 137 -7.34 -21.43 7.85
C GLU A 137 -8.68 -20.74 7.53
N GLU A 138 -8.75 -20.01 6.41
CA GLU A 138 -9.97 -19.33 5.94
C GLU A 138 -10.84 -20.26 5.08
#